data_AF-A0A8T3WAW3-F1
#
_entry.id   AF-A0A8T3WAW3-F1
#
_cell.length_a   1.000
_cell.length_b   1.000
_cell.length_c   1.000
_cell.angle_alpha   90.00
_cell.angle_beta   90.00
_cell.angle_gamma   90.00
#
_symmetry.space_group_name_H-M   'P 1'
#
loop_
_entity.id
_entity.type
_entity.pdbx_description
1 polymer ?
#
loop_
_entity_poly.entity_id
_entity_poly.type
_entity_poly.pdbx_seq_one_letter_code
_entity_poly.pdbx_strand_id
1 'polypeptide(L)'
;MKSKSVTQEDPMGCAIACVAFAVTDSYKNAKKLFVHPEHAIKRGYYNNSIVKALRNGGLRYSFERANGKNELISREGSIIFIGIDERYPYGHYLINTELGWMDSWVNVPVIPRESGFRKELPGTAEWIIYKVY
;
A
#
# COMPACT_ATOMS: atom_id res chain seq x y z
N MET A 1 -17.15 4.54 4.95
CA MET A 1 -16.14 4.21 3.91
C MET A 1 -15.27 5.42 3.64
N LYS A 2 -14.00 5.21 3.29
CA LYS A 2 -13.06 6.30 2.97
C LYS A 2 -13.07 6.53 1.47
N SER A 3 -13.49 7.73 1.05
CA SER A 3 -13.56 8.13 -0.36
C SER A 3 -12.32 8.92 -0.82
N LYS A 4 -11.44 9.31 0.10
CA LYS A 4 -10.26 10.11 -0.18
C LYS A 4 -9.03 9.23 -0.33
N SER A 5 -8.40 9.25 -1.49
CA SER A 5 -7.10 8.59 -1.73
C SER A 5 -5.98 9.30 -0.94
N VAL A 6 -4.91 8.56 -0.61
CA VAL A 6 -3.75 9.11 0.10
C VAL A 6 -2.53 9.12 -0.83
N THR A 7 -2.03 10.32 -1.11
CA THR A 7 -0.81 10.54 -1.90
C THR A 7 0.42 10.21 -1.07
N GLN A 8 1.38 9.48 -1.65
CA GLN A 8 2.66 9.27 -0.98
C GLN A 8 3.51 10.55 -1.00
N GLU A 9 4.04 10.95 0.15
CA GLU A 9 4.89 12.15 0.26
C GLU A 9 6.37 11.79 0.02
N ASP A 10 6.81 10.62 0.48
CA ASP A 10 8.18 10.13 0.31
C ASP A 10 8.37 9.32 -1.01
N PRO A 11 9.59 9.24 -1.59
CA PRO A 11 9.86 8.48 -2.81
C PRO A 11 9.49 6.99 -2.76
N MET A 12 9.73 6.32 -1.62
CA MET A 12 9.41 4.91 -1.38
C MET A 12 8.24 4.78 -0.39
N GLY A 13 7.29 5.70 -0.51
CA GLY A 13 6.24 5.95 0.47
C GLY A 13 4.95 5.16 0.32
N CYS A 14 4.82 4.31 -0.70
CA CYS A 14 3.56 3.65 -1.06
C CYS A 14 2.95 2.81 0.06
N ALA A 15 3.79 2.11 0.84
CA ALA A 15 3.35 1.35 2.01
C ALA A 15 2.75 2.25 3.11
N ILE A 16 3.32 3.44 3.35
CA ILE A 16 2.78 4.40 4.33
C ILE A 16 1.42 4.88 3.89
N ALA A 17 1.24 5.19 2.60
CA ALA A 17 -0.04 5.61 2.06
C ALA A 17 -1.12 4.54 2.22
N CYS A 18 -0.78 3.26 1.99
CA CYS A 18 -1.70 2.15 2.25
C CYS A 18 -2.09 2.06 3.74
N VAL A 19 -1.13 2.18 4.66
CA VAL A 19 -1.40 2.19 6.10
C VAL A 19 -2.22 3.42 6.52
N ALA A 20 -1.96 4.58 5.91
CA ALA A 20 -2.73 5.79 6.15
C ALA A 20 -4.19 5.60 5.77
N PHE A 21 -4.45 5.08 4.57
CA PHE A 21 -5.81 4.78 4.15
C PHE A 21 -6.47 3.75 5.09
N ALA A 22 -5.75 2.72 5.52
CA ALA A 22 -6.31 1.73 6.44
C ALA A 22 -6.64 2.29 7.83
N VAL A 23 -5.83 3.21 8.37
CA VAL A 23 -5.86 3.57 9.80
C VAL A 23 -6.24 5.04 10.07
N THR A 24 -5.59 6.02 9.43
CA THR A 24 -5.57 7.42 9.94
C THR A 24 -5.96 8.52 8.96
N ASP A 25 -6.07 8.24 7.66
CA ASP A 25 -6.27 9.22 6.57
C ASP A 25 -5.18 10.29 6.43
N SER A 26 -4.08 10.16 7.18
CA SER A 26 -2.97 11.10 7.15
C SER A 26 -1.67 10.35 6.94
N TYR A 27 -1.01 10.62 5.82
CA TYR A 27 0.31 10.07 5.49
C TYR A 27 1.31 10.30 6.63
N LYS A 28 1.40 11.54 7.12
CA LYS A 28 2.25 11.93 8.24
C LYS A 28 1.96 11.17 9.53
N ASN A 29 0.69 10.91 9.86
CA ASN A 29 0.36 10.13 11.06
C ASN A 29 0.66 8.65 10.88
N ALA A 30 0.37 8.09 9.71
CA ALA A 30 0.72 6.70 9.39
C ALA A 30 2.23 6.46 9.43
N LYS A 31 3.05 7.42 8.96
CA LYS A 31 4.51 7.34 9.01
C LYS A 31 5.04 7.13 10.43
N LYS A 32 4.39 7.71 11.45
CA LYS A 32 4.74 7.52 12.86
C LYS A 32 4.46 6.10 13.40
N LEU A 33 3.64 5.31 12.70
CA LEU A 33 3.36 3.92 13.07
C LEU A 33 4.48 2.97 12.66
N PHE A 34 5.38 3.39 11.76
CA PHE A 34 6.53 2.59 11.34
C PHE A 34 7.70 2.80 12.30
N VAL A 35 8.39 1.70 12.63
CA VAL A 35 9.57 1.71 13.52
C VAL A 35 10.73 2.53 12.93
N HIS A 36 10.87 2.51 11.61
CA HIS A 36 11.95 3.14 10.85
C HIS A 36 11.38 4.03 9.74
N PRO A 37 10.82 5.20 10.07
CA PRO A 37 10.15 6.09 9.11
C PRO A 37 11.05 6.55 7.96
N GLU A 38 12.37 6.58 8.17
CA GLU A 38 13.40 6.95 7.19
C GLU A 38 13.50 6.00 6.00
N HIS A 39 13.02 4.76 6.12
CA HIS A 39 13.03 3.81 5.00
C HIS A 39 12.19 4.27 3.82
N ALA A 40 11.16 5.09 4.07
CA ALA A 40 10.32 5.71 3.05
C ALA A 40 11.11 6.61 2.08
N ILE A 41 12.27 7.11 2.50
CA ILE A 41 13.15 7.92 1.64
C ILE A 41 14.07 7.05 0.78
N LYS A 42 14.51 5.89 1.30
CA LYS A 42 15.65 5.15 0.73
C LYS A 42 15.26 3.84 0.04
N ARG A 43 14.43 3.00 0.67
CA ARG A 43 14.28 1.58 0.28
C ARG A 43 12.86 1.02 0.36
N GLY A 44 11.91 1.76 0.94
CA GLY A 44 10.56 1.27 1.19
C GLY A 44 10.49 0.27 2.34
N TYR A 45 9.40 -0.49 2.41
CA TYR A 45 9.10 -1.37 3.54
C TYR A 45 8.83 -2.80 3.10
N TYR A 46 9.33 -3.75 3.89
CA TYR A 46 8.97 -5.16 3.76
C TYR A 46 7.61 -5.44 4.41
N ASN A 47 6.93 -6.51 3.98
CA ASN A 47 5.58 -6.91 4.45
C ASN A 47 5.47 -6.98 5.98
N ASN A 48 6.50 -7.52 6.66
CA ASN A 48 6.53 -7.61 8.12
C ASN A 48 6.53 -6.23 8.81
N SER A 49 7.18 -5.22 8.23
CA SER A 49 7.16 -3.85 8.72
C SER A 49 5.80 -3.20 8.54
N ILE A 50 5.13 -3.48 7.42
CA ILE A 50 3.78 -2.99 7.12
C ILE A 50 2.76 -3.58 8.11
N VAL A 51 2.80 -4.91 8.33
CA VAL A 51 1.93 -5.57 9.32
C VAL A 51 2.16 -5.03 10.72
N LYS A 52 3.42 -4.79 11.12
CA LYS A 52 3.72 -4.16 12.41
C LYS A 52 3.12 -2.74 12.52
N ALA A 53 3.22 -1.94 11.46
CA ALA A 53 2.63 -0.60 11.44
C ALA A 53 1.10 -0.63 11.51
N LEU A 54 0.45 -1.54 10.78
CA LEU A 54 -1.01 -1.77 10.87
C LEU A 54 -1.43 -2.17 12.28
N ARG A 55 -0.65 -3.04 12.93
CA ARG A 55 -0.88 -3.44 14.33
C ARG A 55 -0.72 -2.27 15.30
N ASN A 56 0.27 -1.42 15.11
CA ASN A 56 0.44 -0.20 15.90
C ASN A 56 -0.75 0.77 15.71
N GLY A 57 -1.41 0.70 14.55
CA GLY A 57 -2.67 1.38 14.26
C GLY A 57 -3.94 0.66 14.72
N GLY A 58 -3.81 -0.44 15.48
CA GLY A 58 -4.96 -1.19 16.02
C GLY A 58 -5.58 -2.22 15.08
N LEU A 59 -4.98 -2.49 13.91
CA LEU A 59 -5.49 -3.48 12.95
C LEU A 59 -4.66 -4.76 12.92
N ARG A 60 -5.31 -5.91 12.77
CA ARG A 60 -4.64 -7.22 12.66
C ARG A 60 -4.57 -7.67 11.21
N TYR A 61 -3.35 -7.93 10.75
CA TYR A 61 -3.06 -8.35 9.40
C TYR A 61 -2.02 -9.47 9.38
N SER A 62 -2.03 -10.27 8.31
CA SER A 62 -1.00 -11.24 7.95
C SER A 62 -0.58 -11.01 6.50
N PHE A 63 0.41 -11.73 6.01
CA PHE A 63 0.82 -11.68 4.61
C PHE A 63 1.21 -13.04 4.06
N GLU A 64 1.05 -13.21 2.75
CA GLU A 64 1.47 -14.40 2.01
C GLU A 64 1.83 -14.06 0.57
N ARG A 65 2.50 -15.01 -0.12
CA ARG A 65 2.80 -14.84 -1.55
C ARG A 65 1.52 -14.93 -2.36
N ALA A 66 1.40 -14.06 -3.35
CA ALA A 66 0.33 -14.17 -4.32
C ALA A 66 0.52 -15.46 -5.12
N ASN A 67 -0.55 -16.23 -5.22
CA ASN A 67 -0.73 -17.25 -6.25
C ASN A 67 -1.95 -16.81 -7.05
N GLY A 68 -1.98 -17.02 -8.37
CA GLY A 68 -2.98 -16.42 -9.27
C GLY A 68 -4.45 -16.80 -9.03
N LYS A 69 -4.75 -17.53 -7.94
CA LYS A 69 -6.10 -17.96 -7.54
C LYS A 69 -6.52 -17.41 -6.17
N ASN A 70 -5.75 -16.48 -5.60
CA ASN A 70 -5.96 -16.07 -4.22
C ASN A 70 -7.11 -15.06 -4.10
N GLU A 71 -8.26 -15.51 -3.58
CA GLU A 71 -9.42 -14.67 -3.28
C GLU A 71 -9.09 -13.48 -2.36
N LEU A 72 -7.98 -13.56 -1.60
CA LEU A 72 -7.51 -12.47 -0.76
C LEU A 72 -7.08 -11.24 -1.57
N ILE A 73 -6.75 -11.38 -2.85
CA ILE A 73 -6.40 -10.24 -3.72
C ILE A 73 -7.59 -9.30 -3.86
N SER A 74 -8.77 -9.83 -4.18
CA SER A 74 -9.98 -9.03 -4.40
C SER A 74 -10.68 -8.62 -3.11
N ARG A 75 -10.19 -9.06 -1.95
CA ARG A 75 -10.77 -8.70 -0.65
C ARG A 75 -10.50 -7.24 -0.31
N GLU A 76 -11.54 -6.54 0.15
CA GLU A 76 -11.43 -5.14 0.54
C GLU A 76 -10.44 -4.97 1.72
N GLY A 77 -9.61 -3.95 1.64
CA GLY A 77 -8.60 -3.64 2.64
C GLY A 77 -7.33 -4.48 2.54
N SER A 78 -7.25 -5.42 1.58
CA SER A 78 -6.00 -6.10 1.24
C SER A 78 -5.01 -5.13 0.62
N ILE A 79 -3.75 -5.22 1.02
CA ILE A 79 -2.65 -4.44 0.45
C ILE A 79 -1.81 -5.39 -0.41
N ILE A 80 -1.62 -5.04 -1.67
CA ILE A 80 -0.90 -5.84 -2.66
C ILE A 80 0.42 -5.18 -2.99
N PHE A 81 1.48 -5.97 -2.96
CA PHE A 81 2.73 -5.61 -3.63
C PHE A 81 2.66 -6.11 -5.07
N ILE A 82 2.77 -5.20 -6.02
CA ILE A 82 3.03 -5.56 -7.41
C ILE A 82 4.53 -5.61 -7.67
N GLY A 83 4.93 -6.58 -8.48
CA GLY A 83 6.31 -6.83 -8.86
C GLY A 83 6.96 -5.69 -9.64
N ILE A 84 8.26 -5.84 -9.86
CA ILE A 84 9.06 -4.87 -10.62
C ILE A 84 8.69 -4.93 -12.11
N ASP A 85 8.45 -3.76 -12.70
CA ASP A 85 8.31 -3.60 -14.15
C ASP A 85 8.87 -2.23 -14.61
N GLU A 86 8.72 -1.91 -15.90
CA GLU A 86 9.20 -0.64 -16.48
C GLU A 86 8.58 0.60 -15.83
N ARG A 87 7.33 0.50 -15.35
CA ARG A 87 6.61 1.59 -14.68
C ARG A 87 6.96 1.68 -13.20
N TYR A 88 7.17 0.54 -12.55
CA TYR A 88 7.47 0.39 -11.13
C TYR A 88 8.82 -0.33 -10.93
N PRO A 89 9.95 0.37 -11.12
CA PRO A 89 11.28 -0.26 -11.07
C PRO A 89 11.66 -0.84 -9.69
N TYR A 90 10.89 -0.51 -8.65
CA TYR A 90 11.08 -1.01 -7.28
C TYR A 90 9.88 -1.81 -6.76
N GLY A 91 8.92 -2.13 -7.65
CA GLY A 91 7.59 -2.58 -7.28
C GLY A 91 6.78 -1.48 -6.60
N HIS A 92 5.55 -1.79 -6.21
CA HIS A 92 4.64 -0.80 -5.65
C HIS A 92 3.56 -1.42 -4.76
N TYR A 93 3.16 -0.71 -3.72
CA TYR A 93 2.07 -1.14 -2.85
C TYR A 93 0.78 -0.38 -3.18
N LEU A 94 -0.32 -1.14 -3.34
CA LEU A 94 -1.67 -0.63 -3.52
C LEU A 94 -2.61 -1.26 -2.48
N ILE A 95 -3.63 -0.53 -2.04
CA ILE A 95 -4.68 -1.07 -1.16
C ILE A 95 -6.00 -1.21 -1.93
N ASN A 96 -6.63 -2.37 -1.82
CA ASN A 96 -7.95 -2.62 -2.40
C ASN A 96 -9.03 -1.93 -1.57
N THR A 97 -9.96 -1.29 -2.25
CA THR A 97 -11.05 -0.53 -1.65
C THR A 97 -12.32 -0.77 -2.45
N GLU A 98 -13.46 -0.34 -1.96
CA GLU A 98 -14.72 -0.41 -2.71
C GLU A 98 -14.70 0.41 -4.02
N LEU A 99 -13.83 1.43 -4.10
CA LEU A 99 -13.63 2.25 -5.30
C LEU A 99 -12.58 1.66 -6.26
N GLY A 100 -12.02 0.50 -5.93
CA GLY A 100 -10.90 -0.13 -6.63
C GLY A 100 -9.58 0.01 -5.88
N TRP A 101 -8.47 -0.11 -6.61
CA TRP A 101 -7.12 -0.07 -6.07
C TRP A 101 -6.68 1.36 -5.82
N MET A 102 -6.53 1.75 -4.56
CA MET A 102 -5.91 3.04 -4.25
C MET A 102 -4.42 2.97 -4.59
N ASP A 103 -4.03 3.76 -5.58
CA ASP A 103 -2.66 3.99 -5.98
C ASP A 103 -2.19 5.31 -5.38
N SER A 104 -1.13 5.26 -4.58
CA SER A 104 -0.55 6.44 -3.92
C SER A 104 0.29 7.33 -4.84
N TRP A 105 0.58 6.88 -6.06
CA TRP A 105 1.26 7.60 -7.13
C TRP A 105 0.70 7.21 -8.51
N VAL A 106 -0.57 7.54 -8.75
CA VAL A 106 -1.32 7.12 -9.96
C VAL A 106 -0.72 7.70 -11.25
N ASN A 107 -0.08 8.87 -11.17
CA ASN A 107 0.58 9.57 -12.27
C ASN A 107 2.09 9.28 -12.36
N VAL A 108 2.60 8.15 -11.84
CA VAL A 108 4.03 7.79 -11.92
C VAL A 108 4.56 7.86 -13.37
N PRO A 109 5.77 8.45 -13.62
CA PRO A 109 6.72 9.04 -12.68
C PRO A 109 6.58 10.58 -12.49
N VAL A 110 5.43 11.17 -12.80
CA VAL A 110 5.21 12.63 -12.78
C VAL A 110 5.23 13.21 -11.36
N ILE A 111 5.78 14.43 -11.23
CA ILE A 111 5.81 15.25 -10.01
C ILE A 111 5.04 16.57 -10.29
N PRO A 112 4.16 17.05 -9.38
CA PRO A 112 3.84 16.47 -8.07
C PRO A 112 3.16 15.10 -8.18
N ARG A 113 3.40 14.25 -7.19
CA ARG A 113 2.73 12.93 -7.11
C ARG A 113 1.26 13.16 -6.85
N GLU A 114 0.43 12.32 -7.44
CA GLU A 114 -1.02 12.32 -7.22
C GLU A 114 -1.47 10.91 -6.84
N SER A 115 -2.42 10.79 -5.92
CA SER A 115 -3.10 9.53 -5.63
C SER A 115 -4.45 9.43 -6.32
N GLY A 116 -4.84 8.21 -6.66
CA GLY A 116 -6.13 7.94 -7.27
C GLY A 116 -6.58 6.52 -7.04
N PHE A 117 -7.70 6.16 -7.66
CA PHE A 117 -8.23 4.81 -7.66
C PHE A 117 -8.13 4.23 -9.07
N ARG A 118 -7.60 3.01 -9.17
CA ARG A 118 -7.57 2.24 -10.41
C ARG A 118 -8.62 1.14 -10.32
N LYS A 119 -9.39 0.95 -11.38
CA LYS A 119 -10.37 -0.16 -11.46
C LYS A 119 -9.68 -1.52 -11.45
N GLU A 120 -8.48 -1.59 -12.03
CA GLU A 120 -7.70 -2.82 -12.17
C GLU A 120 -6.31 -2.65 -11.55
N LEU A 121 -5.72 -3.77 -11.12
CA LEU A 121 -4.38 -3.79 -10.55
C LEU A 121 -3.37 -3.52 -11.67
N PRO A 122 -2.49 -2.50 -11.55
CA PRO A 122 -1.65 -2.06 -12.66
C PRO A 122 -0.37 -2.89 -12.86
N GLY A 123 -0.32 -4.12 -12.35
CA GLY A 123 0.85 -5.00 -12.38
C GLY A 123 0.55 -6.38 -11.78
N THR A 124 1.52 -7.28 -11.82
CA THR A 124 1.38 -8.63 -11.28
C THR A 124 1.55 -8.62 -9.77
N ALA A 125 0.55 -9.12 -9.04
CA ALA A 125 0.63 -9.30 -7.60
C ALA A 125 1.71 -10.33 -7.24
N GLU A 126 2.61 -9.98 -6.32
CA GLU A 126 3.61 -10.90 -5.77
C GLU A 126 3.38 -11.21 -4.29
N TRP A 127 2.86 -10.24 -3.54
CA TRP A 127 2.53 -10.41 -2.12
C TRP A 127 1.17 -9.80 -1.79
N ILE A 128 0.49 -10.45 -0.86
CA ILE A 128 -0.82 -10.05 -0.35
C ILE A 128 -0.67 -9.84 1.15
N ILE A 129 -1.11 -8.69 1.66
CA ILE A 129 -1.22 -8.38 3.08
C ILE A 129 -2.71 -8.21 3.38
N TYR A 130 -3.28 -9.08 4.23
CA TYR A 130 -4.72 -9.21 4.41
C TYR A 130 -5.14 -9.17 5.88
N LYS A 131 -6.36 -8.71 6.15
CA LYS A 131 -6.92 -8.65 7.50
C LYS A 131 -7.15 -10.05 8.08
N VAL A 132 -6.73 -10.23 9.33
CA VAL A 132 -7.01 -11.43 10.13
C VAL A 132 -7.99 -11.01 11.23
N TYR A 133 -9.15 -11.66 11.28
CA TYR A 133 -10.16 -11.42 12.33
C TYR A 133 -9.73 -12.09 13.64
#